data_AF-A0A2D5WG64-F1
#
_entry.id   AF-A0A2D5WG64-F1
#
_cell.length_a   1.000
_cell.length_b   1.000
_cell.length_c   1.000
_cell.angle_alpha   90.00
_cell.angle_beta   90.00
_cell.angle_gamma   90.00
#
_symmetry.space_group_name_H-M   'P 1'
#
loop_
_entity.id
_entity.type
_entity.pdbx_description
1 polymer ?
#
loop_
_entity_poly.entity_id
_entity_poly.type
_entity_poly.pdbx_seq_one_letter_code
_entity_poly.pdbx_strand_id
1 'polypeptide(L)'
;PKIATEGRVQVSNAELVAILRAQEKFRNGRPTSNRNHRMNPKKENFLNAKDVTSTTLGGVGSDGVFRDPWGSPYIVTVDANYDGKTIDAFYGQRSVSAAERNEGLNGLSRVKGGYQANAPVLVWSLGPDGLASADEKANQGTNKDNILSWQ
;
A
#
# COMPACT_ATOMS: atom_id res chain seq x y z
N PRO A 1 -8.37 14.43 0.72
CA PRO A 1 -7.68 14.43 -0.59
C PRO A 1 -8.17 13.28 -1.48
N LYS A 2 -8.56 13.57 -2.74
CA LYS A 2 -8.68 12.51 -3.75
C LYS A 2 -7.29 11.89 -3.90
N ILE A 3 -7.14 10.60 -3.58
CA ILE A 3 -5.86 9.87 -3.64
C ILE A 3 -5.35 9.73 -5.09
N ALA A 4 -6.15 10.13 -6.09
CA ALA A 4 -5.73 10.29 -7.46
C ALA A 4 -6.16 11.67 -8.01
N THR A 5 -5.17 12.48 -8.39
CA THR A 5 -5.37 13.54 -9.39
C THR A 5 -4.89 12.94 -10.72
N GLU A 6 -5.66 13.10 -11.80
CA GLU A 6 -5.17 12.75 -13.13
C GLU A 6 -3.86 13.51 -13.41
N GLY A 7 -2.78 12.77 -13.61
CA GLY A 7 -1.59 13.30 -14.26
C GLY A 7 -0.22 13.06 -13.63
N ARG A 8 -0.04 12.64 -12.36
CA ARG A 8 1.35 12.38 -11.89
C ARG A 8 1.62 11.58 -10.60
N VAL A 9 0.65 10.90 -10.02
CA VAL A 9 0.93 9.82 -9.06
C VAL A 9 0.11 8.60 -9.48
N GLN A 10 0.74 7.70 -10.23
CA GLN A 10 0.21 6.35 -10.40
C GLN A 10 0.51 5.63 -9.08
N VAL A 11 -0.45 5.55 -8.16
CA VAL A 11 -0.35 4.71 -6.96
C VAL A 11 -0.41 3.26 -7.44
N SER A 12 0.70 2.78 -7.98
CA SER A 12 0.87 1.44 -8.52
C SER A 12 1.98 0.76 -7.75
N ASN A 13 1.63 -0.34 -7.10
CA ASN A 13 2.58 -1.21 -6.44
C ASN A 13 3.31 -2.15 -7.43
N ALA A 14 3.09 -2.02 -8.74
CA ALA A 14 3.53 -2.99 -9.74
C ALA A 14 5.06 -3.15 -9.80
N GLU A 15 5.81 -2.05 -9.64
CA GLU A 15 7.28 -2.10 -9.60
C GLU A 15 7.78 -2.85 -8.36
N LEU A 16 7.18 -2.60 -7.19
CA LEU A 16 7.51 -3.31 -5.96
C LEU A 16 7.16 -4.80 -6.07
N VAL A 17 5.98 -5.11 -6.58
CA VAL A 17 5.52 -6.50 -6.83
C VAL A 17 6.49 -7.22 -7.77
N ALA A 18 6.96 -6.56 -8.84
CA ALA A 18 7.94 -7.13 -9.75
C ALA A 18 9.28 -7.43 -9.06
N ILE A 19 9.76 -6.54 -8.18
CA ILE A 19 10.97 -6.77 -7.38
C ILE A 19 10.78 -7.99 -6.46
N LEU A 20 9.67 -8.02 -5.70
CA LEU A 20 9.36 -9.11 -4.76
C LEU A 20 9.21 -10.46 -5.46
N ARG A 21 8.77 -10.47 -6.72
CA ARG A 21 8.63 -11.69 -7.55
C ARG A 21 9.84 -12.00 -8.42
N ALA A 22 10.94 -11.29 -8.24
CA ALA A 22 12.18 -11.40 -9.05
C ALA A 22 11.98 -11.22 -10.57
N GLN A 23 10.97 -10.45 -11.00
CA GLN A 23 10.61 -10.25 -12.40
C GLN A 23 11.39 -9.10 -13.03
N GLU A 24 12.06 -9.34 -14.17
CA GLU A 24 12.79 -8.30 -14.91
C GLU A 24 11.94 -7.55 -15.94
N LYS A 25 10.79 -8.11 -16.32
CA LYS A 25 9.85 -7.55 -17.30
C LYS A 25 8.41 -7.78 -16.84
N PHE A 26 7.54 -6.82 -17.10
CA PHE A 26 6.09 -6.99 -17.00
C PHE A 26 5.58 -7.92 -18.12
N ARG A 27 4.34 -8.37 -17.99
CA ARG A 27 3.69 -9.28 -18.96
C ARG A 27 3.63 -8.72 -20.39
N ASN A 28 3.58 -7.40 -20.53
CA ASN A 28 3.61 -6.70 -21.82
C ASN A 28 5.04 -6.51 -22.39
N GLY A 29 6.06 -7.11 -21.77
CA GLY A 29 7.46 -7.03 -22.21
C GLY A 29 8.22 -5.78 -21.75
N ARG A 30 7.54 -4.81 -21.12
CA ARG A 30 8.18 -3.60 -20.59
C ARG A 30 9.15 -3.98 -19.46
N PRO A 31 10.40 -3.49 -19.44
CA PRO A 31 11.32 -3.73 -18.33
C PRO A 31 10.79 -3.18 -17.00
N THR A 32 11.09 -3.89 -15.91
CA THR A 32 10.77 -3.46 -14.54
C THR A 32 11.98 -2.76 -13.91
N SER A 33 11.78 -2.19 -12.73
CA SER A 33 12.83 -1.68 -11.85
C SER A 33 13.81 -2.76 -11.39
N ASN A 34 13.49 -4.03 -11.57
CA ASN A 34 14.37 -5.15 -11.26
C ASN A 34 15.13 -5.69 -12.48
N ARG A 35 15.23 -4.94 -13.59
CA ARG A 35 16.07 -5.32 -14.74
C ARG A 35 17.50 -5.68 -14.29
N ASN A 36 18.03 -6.76 -14.85
CA ASN A 36 19.29 -7.42 -14.48
C ASN A 36 19.32 -7.86 -13.00
N HIS A 37 18.16 -8.12 -12.40
CA HIS A 37 18.00 -8.45 -10.98
C HIS A 37 18.60 -7.43 -10.00
N ARG A 38 18.70 -6.15 -10.40
CA ARG A 38 19.43 -5.14 -9.60
C ARG A 38 18.82 -4.86 -8.21
N MET A 39 17.51 -5.05 -8.05
CA MET A 39 16.78 -4.80 -6.79
C MET A 39 16.45 -6.07 -6.02
N ASN A 40 16.58 -7.25 -6.66
CA ASN A 40 16.50 -8.55 -6.04
C ASN A 40 17.60 -9.47 -6.63
N PRO A 41 18.88 -9.25 -6.23
CA PRO A 41 20.03 -9.93 -6.85
C PRO A 41 20.07 -11.44 -6.60
N LYS A 42 19.45 -11.89 -5.50
CA LYS A 42 19.33 -13.32 -5.17
C LYS A 42 18.28 -14.05 -5.99
N LYS A 43 17.45 -13.30 -6.75
CA LYS A 43 16.38 -13.84 -7.60
C LYS A 43 15.36 -14.67 -6.82
N GLU A 44 15.17 -14.35 -5.55
CA GLU A 44 14.25 -15.06 -4.68
C GLU A 44 12.83 -14.55 -4.90
N ASN A 45 11.84 -15.46 -4.92
CA ASN A 45 10.45 -15.06 -4.95
C ASN A 45 9.93 -14.87 -3.51
N PHE A 46 9.79 -13.61 -3.10
CA PHE A 46 9.28 -13.23 -1.78
C PHE A 46 7.76 -13.08 -1.74
N LEU A 47 7.08 -13.05 -2.89
CA LEU A 47 5.63 -12.86 -2.98
C LEU A 47 4.97 -13.97 -3.79
N ASN A 48 4.34 -14.90 -3.10
CA ASN A 48 3.52 -15.95 -3.72
C ASN A 48 2.07 -15.49 -3.88
N ALA A 49 1.82 -14.56 -4.79
CA ALA A 49 0.49 -14.06 -5.12
C ALA A 49 -0.04 -14.69 -6.41
N LYS A 50 -1.36 -14.94 -6.46
CA LYS A 50 -2.04 -15.49 -7.64
C LYS A 50 -2.03 -14.49 -8.80
N ASP A 51 -1.63 -14.94 -9.98
CA ASP A 51 -1.79 -14.19 -11.23
C ASP A 51 -3.22 -14.26 -11.74
N VAL A 52 -3.75 -13.13 -12.21
CA VAL A 52 -5.05 -13.03 -12.88
C VAL A 52 -4.90 -12.32 -14.23
N THR A 53 -5.80 -12.61 -15.16
CA THR A 53 -5.82 -11.98 -16.50
C THR A 53 -6.61 -10.67 -16.52
N SER A 54 -7.19 -10.26 -15.39
CA SER A 54 -7.96 -9.03 -15.22
C SER A 54 -7.14 -7.92 -14.56
N THR A 55 -7.58 -6.67 -14.72
CA THR A 55 -7.07 -5.49 -13.99
C THR A 55 -8.03 -5.03 -12.89
N THR A 56 -9.08 -5.80 -12.59
CA THR A 56 -10.12 -5.47 -11.59
C THR A 56 -10.33 -6.55 -10.54
N LEU A 57 -9.77 -7.76 -10.74
CA LEU A 57 -9.91 -8.86 -9.78
C LEU A 57 -8.74 -8.88 -8.80
N GLY A 58 -8.96 -9.48 -7.63
CA GLY A 58 -7.90 -9.73 -6.66
C GLY A 58 -6.80 -10.66 -7.17
N GLY A 59 -5.57 -10.40 -6.70
CA GLY A 59 -4.36 -11.00 -7.24
C GLY A 59 -3.51 -10.02 -8.04
N VAL A 60 -2.45 -10.53 -8.68
CA VAL A 60 -1.58 -9.74 -9.54
C VAL A 60 -2.18 -9.69 -10.94
N GLY A 61 -2.62 -8.50 -11.34
CA GLY A 61 -3.25 -8.28 -12.64
C GLY A 61 -2.28 -8.34 -13.81
N SER A 62 -2.83 -8.29 -15.02
CA SER A 62 -2.04 -8.17 -16.25
C SER A 62 -1.25 -6.85 -16.34
N ASP A 63 -1.65 -5.85 -15.55
CA ASP A 63 -0.98 -4.57 -15.31
C ASP A 63 0.17 -4.66 -14.27
N GLY A 64 0.35 -5.83 -13.65
CA GLY A 64 1.33 -6.07 -12.58
C GLY A 64 0.91 -5.54 -11.21
N VAL A 65 -0.26 -4.92 -11.09
CA VAL A 65 -0.76 -4.37 -9.83
C VAL A 65 -1.29 -5.51 -8.98
N PHE A 66 -0.87 -5.56 -7.71
CA PHE A 66 -1.42 -6.48 -6.73
C PHE A 66 -2.62 -5.86 -6.02
N ARG A 67 -3.77 -6.53 -6.11
CA ARG A 67 -5.05 -6.07 -5.60
C ARG A 67 -5.57 -7.00 -4.52
N ASP A 68 -6.31 -6.42 -3.58
CA ASP A 68 -7.08 -7.15 -2.59
C ASP A 68 -8.22 -7.97 -3.24
N PRO A 69 -8.93 -8.83 -2.49
CA PRO A 69 -10.00 -9.66 -3.04
C PRO A 69 -11.12 -8.91 -3.76
N TRP A 70 -11.29 -7.60 -3.48
CA TRP A 70 -12.33 -6.75 -4.04
C TRP A 70 -11.84 -5.88 -5.21
N GLY A 71 -10.56 -5.98 -5.57
CA GLY A 71 -9.99 -5.34 -6.74
C GLY A 71 -9.27 -4.02 -6.47
N SER A 72 -9.20 -3.59 -5.22
CA SER A 72 -8.50 -2.36 -4.83
C SER A 72 -6.99 -2.61 -4.74
N PRO A 73 -6.13 -1.76 -5.34
CA PRO A 73 -4.68 -1.90 -5.21
C PRO A 73 -4.23 -1.83 -3.76
N TYR A 74 -3.24 -2.65 -3.38
CA TYR A 74 -2.53 -2.42 -2.12
C TYR A 74 -1.65 -1.17 -2.21
N ILE A 75 -1.78 -0.29 -1.22
CA ILE A 75 -0.94 0.88 -0.99
C ILE A 75 0.14 0.47 0.01
N VAL A 76 1.39 0.74 -0.36
CA VAL A 76 2.56 0.31 0.42
C VAL A 76 3.42 1.52 0.77
N THR A 77 3.65 1.70 2.06
CA THR A 77 4.57 2.69 2.62
C THR A 77 5.76 1.95 3.24
N VAL A 78 6.98 2.37 2.90
CA VAL A 78 8.23 1.73 3.34
C VAL A 78 9.08 2.76 4.08
N ASP A 79 9.68 2.32 5.18
CA ASP A 79 10.70 3.07 5.91
C ASP A 79 11.96 3.21 5.04
N ALA A 80 12.28 4.45 4.66
CA ALA A 80 13.46 4.77 3.86
C ALA A 80 14.66 5.23 4.70
N ASN A 81 14.48 5.56 5.98
CA ASN A 81 15.55 6.04 6.86
C ASN A 81 16.03 4.98 7.87
N TYR A 82 15.42 3.79 7.87
CA TYR A 82 15.79 2.63 8.67
C TYR A 82 15.62 2.84 10.19
N ASP A 83 14.68 3.69 10.61
CA ASP A 83 14.37 3.89 12.03
C ASP A 83 13.28 2.96 12.58
N GLY A 84 12.78 2.04 11.74
CA GLY A 84 11.77 1.04 12.05
C GLY A 84 10.35 1.61 12.11
N LYS A 85 10.12 2.81 11.59
CA LYS A 85 8.83 3.52 11.66
C LYS A 85 8.42 4.03 10.31
N THR A 86 7.13 4.24 10.15
CA THR A 86 6.52 4.70 8.89
C THR A 86 5.41 5.70 9.15
N ILE A 87 5.30 6.69 8.26
CA ILE A 87 4.19 7.66 8.22
C ILE A 87 3.57 7.55 6.84
N ASP A 88 2.36 7.00 6.78
CA ASP A 88 1.58 6.88 5.55
C ASP A 88 0.88 8.21 5.22
N ALA A 89 0.70 8.52 3.93
CA ALA A 89 0.11 9.78 3.50
C ALA A 89 -1.38 9.93 3.89
N PHE A 90 -2.12 8.83 4.05
CA PHE A 90 -3.51 8.81 4.47
C PHE A 90 -3.62 8.58 5.98
N TYR A 91 -3.06 7.49 6.48
CA TYR A 91 -3.13 7.13 7.91
C TYR A 91 -2.22 7.98 8.80
N GLY A 92 -1.34 8.80 8.25
CA GLY A 92 -0.61 9.83 9.01
C GLY A 92 -1.45 11.05 9.35
N GLN A 93 -2.61 11.24 8.72
CA GLN A 93 -3.45 12.42 8.91
C GLN A 93 -4.19 12.41 10.25
N ARG A 94 -4.29 13.58 10.88
CA ARG A 94 -5.04 13.73 12.14
C ARG A 94 -6.54 13.49 11.99
N SER A 95 -7.13 13.91 10.88
CA SER A 95 -8.55 13.68 10.61
C SER A 95 -8.89 12.20 10.60
N VAL A 96 -8.02 11.38 9.99
CA VAL A 96 -8.16 9.93 9.88
C VAL A 96 -7.79 9.21 11.20
N SER A 97 -6.62 9.47 11.76
CA SER A 97 -6.02 8.58 12.77
C SER A 97 -6.06 9.07 14.21
N ALA A 98 -6.56 10.28 14.49
CA ALA A 98 -6.64 10.74 15.88
C ALA A 98 -7.69 9.96 16.69
N ALA A 99 -7.24 9.36 17.80
CA ALA A 99 -8.08 8.80 18.85
C ALA A 99 -8.23 9.78 20.03
N GLU A 100 -8.96 9.37 21.07
CA GLU A 100 -8.99 10.11 22.33
C GLU A 100 -7.63 10.05 23.06
N ARG A 101 -7.43 10.95 24.04
CA ARG A 101 -6.30 10.91 25.00
C ARG A 101 -4.89 10.84 24.40
N ASN A 102 -4.69 11.45 23.22
CA ASN A 102 -3.40 11.52 22.50
C ASN A 102 -2.88 10.21 21.89
N GLU A 103 -3.73 9.19 21.76
CA GLU A 103 -3.40 7.96 21.04
C GLU A 103 -3.74 8.06 19.54
N GLY A 104 -3.19 7.15 18.74
CA GLY A 104 -3.58 6.95 17.35
C GLY A 104 -4.46 5.72 17.20
N LEU A 105 -5.43 5.80 16.27
CA LEU A 105 -6.26 4.66 15.90
C LEU A 105 -5.41 3.54 15.25
N ASN A 106 -5.89 2.31 15.33
CA ASN A 106 -5.32 1.13 14.66
C ASN A 106 -3.82 0.94 14.96
N GLY A 107 -3.45 1.07 16.24
CA GLY A 107 -2.08 0.85 16.73
C GLY A 107 -1.09 1.99 16.43
N LEU A 108 -1.54 3.11 15.86
CA LEU A 108 -0.67 4.23 15.52
C LEU A 108 -0.28 5.06 16.76
N SER A 109 0.91 5.63 16.72
CA SER A 109 1.43 6.54 17.75
C SER A 109 1.37 7.98 17.25
N ARG A 110 0.94 8.90 18.13
CA ARG A 110 0.93 10.33 17.83
C ARG A 110 2.36 10.88 17.81
N VAL A 111 2.70 11.66 16.78
CA VAL A 111 3.99 12.35 16.66
C VAL A 111 3.83 13.81 16.24
N LYS A 112 4.92 14.58 16.32
CA LYS A 112 4.95 15.95 15.80
C LYS A 112 4.71 15.90 14.29
N GLY A 113 3.53 16.34 13.86
CA GLY A 113 3.16 16.39 12.44
C GLY A 113 2.14 15.35 11.99
N GLY A 114 1.75 14.39 12.84
CA GLY A 114 0.75 13.39 12.45
C GLY A 114 0.76 12.13 13.30
N TYR A 115 0.57 11.00 12.63
CA TYR A 115 0.51 9.66 13.21
C TYR A 115 1.49 8.74 12.50
N GLN A 116 2.16 7.88 13.25
CA GLN A 116 3.15 6.94 12.72
C GLN A 116 2.83 5.52 13.18
N ALA A 117 3.26 4.53 12.41
CA ALA A 117 3.35 3.15 12.88
C ALA A 117 4.77 2.84 13.36
N ASN A 118 4.88 2.00 14.37
CA ASN A 118 6.15 1.41 14.80
C ASN A 118 6.43 0.13 14.00
N ALA A 119 6.40 0.26 12.67
CA ALA A 119 6.66 -0.82 11.72
C ALA A 119 7.45 -0.27 10.51
N PRO A 120 8.40 -1.05 9.95
CA PRO A 120 9.19 -0.62 8.79
C PRO A 120 8.40 -0.63 7.47
N VAL A 121 7.22 -1.27 7.44
CA VAL A 121 6.35 -1.34 6.26
C VAL A 121 4.89 -1.24 6.71
N LEU A 122 4.10 -0.47 5.97
CA LEU A 122 2.63 -0.41 6.07
C LEU A 122 2.03 -0.85 4.75
N VAL A 123 1.07 -1.77 4.80
CA VAL A 123 0.29 -2.19 3.63
C VAL A 123 -1.19 -2.07 3.94
N TRP A 124 -1.92 -1.36 3.08
CA TRP A 124 -3.37 -1.26 3.18
C TRP A 124 -4.07 -1.25 1.83
N SER A 125 -5.39 -1.46 1.83
CA SER A 125 -6.24 -1.28 0.65
C SER A 125 -7.61 -0.77 1.06
N LEU A 126 -8.40 -0.34 0.06
CA LEU A 126 -9.74 0.24 0.24
C LEU A 126 -10.78 -0.81 0.67
N GLY A 127 -10.46 -2.10 0.63
CA GLY A 127 -11.36 -3.13 1.11
C GLY A 127 -12.65 -3.30 0.28
N PRO A 128 -13.70 -3.87 0.90
CA PRO A 128 -14.95 -4.25 0.24
C PRO A 128 -15.69 -3.13 -0.49
N ASP A 129 -15.81 -1.94 0.10
CA ASP A 129 -16.56 -0.84 -0.51
C ASP A 129 -15.75 -0.07 -1.56
N GLY A 130 -14.43 -0.25 -1.57
CA GLY A 130 -13.51 0.36 -2.53
C GLY A 130 -13.33 1.86 -2.32
N LEU A 131 -13.56 2.38 -1.12
CA LEU A 131 -13.55 3.79 -0.81
C LEU A 131 -12.64 4.11 0.38
N ALA A 132 -12.26 5.39 0.50
CA ALA A 132 -11.58 5.92 1.67
C ALA A 132 -11.88 7.41 1.78
N SER A 133 -12.15 7.89 2.99
CA SER A 133 -12.48 9.29 3.27
C SER A 133 -11.50 9.89 4.27
N ALA A 134 -10.84 10.98 3.88
CA ALA A 134 -9.98 11.71 4.81
C ALA A 134 -10.75 12.55 5.83
N ASP A 135 -12.07 12.66 5.68
CA ASP A 135 -12.97 13.41 6.57
C ASP A 135 -13.58 12.51 7.66
N GLU A 136 -13.34 11.20 7.59
CA GLU A 136 -13.83 10.21 8.55
C GLU A 136 -12.69 9.54 9.31
N LYS A 137 -13.00 9.01 10.50
CA LYS A 137 -12.02 8.28 11.31
C LYS A 137 -11.68 6.93 10.69
N ALA A 138 -10.46 6.47 10.92
CA ALA A 138 -9.93 5.20 10.45
C ALA A 138 -10.77 3.96 10.85
N ASN A 139 -11.63 4.09 11.87
CA ASN A 139 -12.47 3.03 12.41
C ASN A 139 -13.98 3.34 12.29
N GLN A 140 -14.36 4.30 11.44
CA GLN A 140 -15.74 4.75 11.26
C GLN A 140 -16.08 4.91 9.77
N GLY A 141 -17.39 4.90 9.49
CA GLY A 141 -17.95 5.14 8.16
C GLY A 141 -17.26 4.30 7.08
N THR A 142 -16.91 4.95 5.98
CA THR A 142 -16.26 4.41 4.79
C THR A 142 -14.85 3.88 5.02
N ASN A 143 -14.14 4.30 6.09
CA ASN A 143 -12.79 3.77 6.34
C ASN A 143 -12.80 2.45 7.14
N LYS A 144 -13.96 2.04 7.67
CA LYS A 144 -14.06 0.96 8.65
C LYS A 144 -13.68 -0.41 8.08
N ASP A 145 -13.90 -0.63 6.79
CA ASP A 145 -13.65 -1.88 6.09
C ASP A 145 -12.34 -1.90 5.28
N ASN A 146 -11.54 -0.82 5.35
CA ASN A 146 -10.19 -0.81 4.83
C ASN A 146 -9.35 -1.94 5.45
N ILE A 147 -8.52 -2.59 4.64
CA ILE A 147 -7.64 -3.67 5.08
C ILE A 147 -6.33 -3.06 5.56
N LEU A 148 -5.88 -3.37 6.78
CA LEU A 148 -4.63 -2.85 7.37
C LEU A 148 -3.74 -3.99 7.83
N SER A 149 -2.45 -3.94 7.48
CA SER A 149 -1.48 -5.00 7.82
C SER A 149 -0.77 -4.84 9.17
N TRP A 150 -0.97 -3.72 9.86
CA TRP A 150 -0.14 -3.30 11.00
C TRP A 150 -0.91 -3.13 12.32
N GLN A 151 -2.21 -3.38 12.28
CA GLN A 151 -3.06 -3.36 13.48
C GLN A 151 -2.92 -4.65 14.28
#